data_AF-A0A2R6DFA8-F1
#
_entry.id   AF-A0A2R6DFA8-F1
#
_cell.length_a   1.000
_cell.length_b   1.000
_cell.length_c   1.000
_cell.angle_alpha   90.00
_cell.angle_beta   90.00
_cell.angle_gamma   90.00
#
_symmetry.space_group_name_H-M   'P 1'
#
loop_
_entity.id
_entity.type
_entity.pdbx_description
1 polymer ?
#
loop_
_entity_poly.entity_id
_entity_poly.type
_entity_poly.pdbx_seq_one_letter_code
_entity_poly.pdbx_strand_id
1 'polypeptide(L)'
;MAHVRRFDSLGEEDLTLAGGKGVNLGELVGAGFPIPSGFVVTTDVYRALTDDPEIRDAIDRLEGLDPADADELTTAAKEVRSRTSEREFDEAIGESITDALDTGADSDASYAVRSSATAEDFPTASFAGQHETFLGVSGAPCGLALTSGGRCPLPSCG
;
A
#
# COMPACT_ATOMS: atom_id res chain seq x y z
N MET A 1 5.35 -16.54 -1.45
CA MET A 1 4.51 -15.78 -2.42
C MET A 1 5.25 -14.49 -2.74
N ALA A 2 4.91 -13.80 -3.82
CA ALA A 2 5.63 -12.58 -4.19
C ALA A 2 4.97 -11.35 -3.58
N HIS A 3 5.76 -10.50 -2.92
CA HIS A 3 5.27 -9.30 -2.26
C HIS A 3 4.84 -8.21 -3.25
N VAL A 4 5.35 -8.26 -4.48
CA VAL A 4 5.06 -7.30 -5.55
C VAL A 4 4.63 -8.00 -6.85
N ARG A 5 3.71 -7.39 -7.59
CA ARG A 5 3.25 -7.79 -8.94
C ARG A 5 3.27 -6.61 -9.89
N ARG A 6 3.85 -6.77 -11.09
CA ARG A 6 3.83 -5.72 -12.12
C ARG A 6 2.51 -5.72 -12.87
N PHE A 7 2.07 -4.57 -13.37
CA PHE A 7 0.80 -4.47 -14.09
C PHE A 7 0.74 -5.38 -15.31
N ASP A 8 1.85 -5.58 -16.03
CA ASP A 8 1.95 -6.49 -17.17
C ASP A 8 1.82 -7.99 -16.83
N SER A 9 1.75 -8.31 -15.54
CA SER A 9 1.65 -9.68 -15.01
C SER A 9 0.37 -9.93 -14.21
N LEU A 10 -0.55 -8.97 -14.17
CA LEU A 10 -1.80 -9.06 -13.40
C LEU A 10 -2.99 -9.44 -14.29
N GLY A 11 -3.85 -10.32 -13.78
CA GLY A 11 -5.12 -10.73 -14.41
C GLY A 11 -6.30 -10.77 -13.42
N GLU A 12 -7.48 -11.18 -13.91
CA GLU A 12 -8.71 -11.29 -13.10
C GLU A 12 -8.54 -12.23 -11.89
N GLU A 13 -7.71 -13.27 -12.02
CA GLU A 13 -7.39 -14.21 -10.95
C GLU A 13 -6.69 -13.57 -9.74
N ASP A 14 -6.08 -12.40 -9.92
CA ASP A 14 -5.30 -11.70 -8.90
C ASP A 14 -6.15 -10.75 -8.04
N LEU A 15 -7.49 -10.76 -8.16
CA LEU A 15 -8.38 -9.85 -7.42
C LEU A 15 -8.12 -9.87 -5.91
N THR A 16 -7.93 -11.05 -5.33
CA THR A 16 -7.64 -11.20 -3.89
C THR A 16 -6.26 -10.73 -3.47
N LEU A 17 -5.33 -10.59 -4.43
CA LEU A 17 -3.93 -10.25 -4.21
C LEU A 17 -3.65 -8.76 -4.49
N ALA A 18 -4.31 -8.19 -5.50
CA ALA A 18 -4.05 -6.85 -6.02
C ALA A 18 -5.23 -5.86 -5.86
N GLY A 19 -6.42 -6.38 -5.53
CA GLY A 19 -7.67 -5.62 -5.46
C GLY A 19 -8.17 -5.15 -6.83
N GLY A 20 -9.37 -4.57 -6.85
CA GLY A 20 -10.07 -4.22 -8.10
C GLY A 20 -9.30 -3.24 -8.98
N LYS A 21 -8.67 -2.21 -8.39
CA LYS A 21 -7.87 -1.24 -9.16
C LYS A 21 -6.62 -1.87 -9.78
N GLY A 22 -5.95 -2.76 -9.05
CA GLY A 22 -4.75 -3.45 -9.52
C GLY A 22 -5.05 -4.35 -10.71
N VAL A 23 -6.12 -5.13 -10.61
CA VAL A 23 -6.61 -5.99 -11.71
C VAL A 23 -7.00 -5.15 -12.92
N ASN A 24 -7.83 -4.11 -12.75
CA ASN A 24 -8.24 -3.24 -13.85
C ASN A 24 -7.04 -2.59 -14.57
N LEU A 25 -5.99 -2.19 -13.84
CA LEU A 25 -4.77 -1.67 -14.46
C LEU A 25 -4.03 -2.74 -15.27
N GLY A 26 -3.99 -3.98 -14.78
CA GLY A 26 -3.42 -5.10 -15.51
C GLY A 26 -4.18 -5.41 -16.80
N GLU A 27 -5.51 -5.42 -16.76
CA GLU A 27 -6.35 -5.61 -17.94
C GLU A 27 -6.12 -4.53 -19.00
N LEU A 28 -6.03 -3.26 -18.57
CA LEU A 28 -5.76 -2.14 -19.48
C LEU A 28 -4.38 -2.26 -20.15
N VAL A 29 -3.36 -2.69 -19.39
CA VAL A 29 -2.03 -2.98 -19.96
C VAL A 29 -2.11 -4.13 -20.96
N GLY A 30 -2.78 -5.23 -20.60
CA GLY A 30 -2.98 -6.39 -21.49
C GLY A 30 -3.75 -6.05 -22.77
N ALA A 31 -4.68 -5.10 -22.70
CA ALA A 31 -5.42 -4.57 -23.84
C ALA A 31 -4.63 -3.55 -24.69
N GLY A 32 -3.38 -3.23 -24.31
CA GLY A 32 -2.49 -2.35 -25.06
C GLY A 32 -2.74 -0.86 -24.85
N PHE A 33 -3.47 -0.46 -23.80
CA PHE A 33 -3.59 0.95 -23.45
C PHE A 33 -2.25 1.50 -22.93
N PRO A 34 -1.96 2.79 -23.17
CA PRO A 34 -0.72 3.43 -22.73
C PRO A 34 -0.74 3.74 -21.23
N ILE A 35 -0.70 2.69 -20.41
CA ILE A 35 -0.62 2.81 -18.95
C ILE A 35 0.86 2.93 -18.55
N PRO A 36 1.23 3.89 -17.68
CA PRO A 36 2.58 3.97 -17.14
C PRO A 36 3.00 2.66 -16.47
N SER A 37 4.27 2.29 -16.60
CA SER A 37 4.82 1.14 -15.89
C SER A 37 4.63 1.31 -14.38
N GLY A 38 4.22 0.23 -13.72
CA GLY A 38 4.00 0.23 -12.29
C GLY A 38 3.75 -1.18 -11.76
N PHE A 39 3.50 -1.23 -10.46
CA PHE A 39 3.33 -2.47 -9.73
C PHE A 39 2.35 -2.29 -8.58
N VAL A 40 1.87 -3.42 -8.05
CA VAL A 40 1.04 -3.52 -6.87
C VAL A 40 1.84 -4.18 -5.76
N VAL A 41 1.84 -3.55 -4.59
CA VAL A 41 2.23 -4.22 -3.34
C VAL A 41 1.05 -5.11 -2.94
N THR A 42 1.30 -6.39 -2.89
CA THR A 42 0.24 -7.40 -2.74
C THR A 42 -0.32 -7.44 -1.32
N THR A 43 -1.52 -8.02 -1.16
CA THR A 43 -2.13 -8.23 0.16
C THR A 43 -1.29 -9.08 1.10
N ASP A 44 -0.32 -9.85 0.59
CA ASP A 44 0.57 -10.64 1.44
C ASP A 44 1.43 -9.77 2.35
N VAL A 45 1.81 -8.57 1.89
CA VAL A 45 2.52 -7.59 2.72
C VAL A 45 1.64 -7.08 3.86
N TYR A 46 0.36 -6.81 3.57
CA TYR A 46 -0.61 -6.43 4.60
C TYR A 46 -0.83 -7.58 5.60
N ARG A 47 -0.95 -8.82 5.13
CA ARG A 47 -1.07 -10.01 5.99
C ARG A 47 0.14 -10.17 6.90
N ALA A 48 1.35 -9.99 6.37
CA ALA A 48 2.58 -10.05 7.17
C ALA A 48 2.63 -8.94 8.24
N LEU A 49 2.29 -7.70 7.87
CA LEU A 49 2.20 -6.58 8.83
C LEU A 49 1.19 -6.82 9.96
N THR A 50 0.07 -7.46 9.64
CA THR A 50 -1.02 -7.74 10.59
C THR A 50 -0.90 -9.11 11.26
N ASP A 51 0.15 -9.90 10.97
CA ASP A 51 0.45 -11.18 11.62
C ASP A 51 1.09 -10.99 13.01
N ASP A 52 1.02 -9.79 13.56
CA ASP A 52 1.53 -9.50 14.87
C ASP A 52 0.44 -9.60 15.96
N PRO A 53 0.72 -10.25 17.11
CA PRO A 53 -0.23 -10.35 18.21
C PRO A 53 -0.74 -9.00 18.72
N GLU A 54 0.11 -7.98 18.88
CA GLU A 54 -0.30 -6.68 19.42
C GLU A 54 -1.17 -5.88 18.44
N ILE A 55 -0.91 -6.05 17.14
CA ILE A 55 -1.75 -5.46 16.08
C ILE A 55 -3.08 -6.17 15.99
N ARG A 56 -3.09 -7.51 16.04
CA ARG A 56 -4.31 -8.31 16.08
C ARG A 56 -5.17 -7.95 17.27
N ASP A 57 -4.59 -7.90 18.46
CA ASP A 57 -5.32 -7.54 19.68
C ASP A 57 -5.94 -6.13 19.57
N ALA A 58 -5.25 -5.17 18.94
CA ALA A 58 -5.81 -3.85 18.67
C ALA A 58 -6.94 -3.87 17.64
N ILE A 59 -6.85 -4.71 16.60
CA ILE A 59 -7.91 -4.87 15.61
C ILE A 59 -9.12 -5.57 16.23
N ASP A 60 -8.92 -6.65 16.96
CA ASP A 60 -9.98 -7.41 17.65
C ASP A 60 -10.72 -6.52 18.66
N ARG A 61 -10.01 -5.59 19.31
CA ARG A 61 -10.63 -4.60 20.19
C ARG A 61 -11.65 -3.74 19.44
N LEU A 62 -11.41 -3.38 18.18
CA LEU A 62 -12.38 -2.60 17.38
C LEU A 62 -13.70 -3.36 17.15
N GLU A 63 -13.67 -4.68 17.03
CA GLU A 63 -14.87 -5.49 16.82
C GLU A 63 -15.83 -5.46 18.02
N GLY A 64 -15.28 -5.24 19.23
CA GLY A 64 -16.04 -5.19 20.48
C GLY A 64 -16.62 -3.81 20.84
N LEU A 65 -16.32 -2.77 20.07
CA LEU A 65 -16.73 -1.39 20.39
C LEU A 65 -18.15 -1.08 19.92
N ASP A 66 -18.82 -0.16 20.62
CA ASP A 66 -20.10 0.39 20.18
C ASP A 66 -19.89 1.29 18.95
N PRO A 67 -20.51 1.00 17.79
CA PRO A 67 -20.44 1.86 16.61
C PRO A 67 -20.91 3.30 16.84
N ALA A 68 -21.71 3.55 17.90
CA ALA A 68 -22.20 4.87 18.25
C ALA A 68 -21.21 5.70 19.11
N ASP A 69 -20.19 5.07 19.71
CA ASP A 69 -19.18 5.77 20.50
C ASP A 69 -18.00 6.21 19.61
N ALA A 70 -18.16 7.39 18.99
CA ALA A 70 -17.17 7.93 18.08
C ALA A 70 -15.80 8.20 18.73
N ASP A 71 -15.77 8.52 20.03
CA ASP A 71 -14.53 8.87 20.75
C ASP A 71 -13.72 7.60 21.05
N GLU A 72 -14.39 6.53 21.48
CA GLU A 72 -13.76 5.23 21.72
C GLU A 72 -13.25 4.61 20.41
N LEU A 73 -14.08 4.62 19.35
CA LEU A 73 -13.67 4.17 18.02
C LEU A 73 -12.47 4.94 17.48
N THR A 74 -12.46 6.28 17.63
CA THR A 74 -11.34 7.12 17.19
C THR A 74 -10.06 6.77 17.95
N THR A 75 -10.17 6.49 19.24
CA THR A 75 -9.03 6.15 20.09
C THR A 75 -8.45 4.79 19.69
N ALA A 76 -9.29 3.77 19.53
CA ALA A 76 -8.86 2.44 19.11
C ALA A 76 -8.32 2.44 17.67
N ALA A 77 -8.91 3.19 16.74
CA ALA A 77 -8.41 3.31 15.38
C ALA A 77 -7.03 3.98 15.33
N LYS A 78 -6.78 4.99 16.18
CA LYS A 78 -5.45 5.59 16.35
C LYS A 78 -4.42 4.60 16.87
N GLU A 79 -4.80 3.74 17.81
CA GLU A 79 -3.94 2.68 18.35
C GLU A 79 -3.51 1.70 17.25
N VAL A 80 -4.46 1.18 16.46
CA VAL A 80 -4.18 0.31 15.30
C VAL A 80 -3.24 1.02 14.30
N ARG A 81 -3.53 2.28 13.96
CA ARG A 81 -2.71 3.06 13.02
C ARG A 81 -1.29 3.25 13.54
N SER A 82 -1.11 3.57 14.83
CA SER A 82 0.21 3.77 15.42
C SER A 82 1.02 2.48 15.36
N ARG A 83 0.45 1.37 15.85
CA ARG A 83 1.14 0.06 15.85
C ARG A 83 1.53 -0.40 14.45
N THR A 84 0.63 -0.24 13.49
CA THR A 84 0.90 -0.61 12.10
C THR A 84 1.98 0.27 11.47
N SER A 85 2.02 1.57 11.79
CA SER A 85 2.99 2.51 11.21
C SER A 85 4.39 2.40 11.83
N GLU A 86 4.48 1.91 13.06
CA GLU A 86 5.73 1.71 13.79
C GLU A 86 6.40 0.37 13.47
N ARG A 87 5.70 -0.51 12.74
CA ARG A 87 6.26 -1.79 12.30
C ARG A 87 7.30 -1.60 11.22
N GLU A 88 8.44 -2.23 11.44
CA GLU A 88 9.42 -2.45 10.39
C GLU A 88 8.98 -3.64 9.52
N PHE A 89 9.27 -3.54 8.22
CA PHE A 89 9.08 -4.65 7.29
C PHE A 89 10.24 -5.63 7.40
N ASP A 90 9.95 -6.92 7.19
CA ASP A 90 11.00 -7.90 6.98
C ASP A 90 11.88 -7.53 5.77
N GLU A 91 13.16 -7.85 5.85
CA GLU A 91 14.16 -7.54 4.82
C GLU A 91 13.69 -7.97 3.42
N ALA A 92 13.14 -9.19 3.30
CA ALA A 92 12.63 -9.71 2.03
C ALA A 92 11.47 -8.88 1.42
N ILE A 93 10.63 -8.28 2.26
CA ILE A 93 9.55 -7.38 1.79
C ILE A 93 10.16 -6.06 1.33
N GLY A 94 11.08 -5.50 2.12
CA GLY A 94 11.79 -4.28 1.78
C GLY A 94 12.57 -4.38 0.47
N GLU A 95 13.32 -5.48 0.29
CA GLU A 95 14.04 -5.80 -0.95
C GLU A 95 13.08 -5.92 -2.12
N SER A 96 11.98 -6.69 -1.99
CA SER A 96 11.02 -6.85 -3.08
C SER A 96 10.38 -5.54 -3.54
N ILE A 97 10.15 -4.58 -2.63
CA ILE A 97 9.61 -3.26 -2.98
C ILE A 97 10.70 -2.39 -3.60
N THR A 98 11.91 -2.41 -3.05
CA THR A 98 13.04 -1.63 -3.55
C THR A 98 13.46 -2.08 -4.96
N ASP A 99 13.53 -3.38 -5.21
CA ASP A 99 13.81 -3.96 -6.53
C ASP A 99 12.73 -3.60 -7.56
N ALA A 100 11.48 -3.43 -7.12
CA ALA A 100 10.40 -3.00 -7.99
C ALA A 100 10.45 -1.49 -8.31
N LEU A 101 11.03 -0.68 -7.41
CA LEU A 101 11.28 0.74 -7.60
C LEU A 101 12.57 1.00 -8.41
N ASP A 102 13.53 0.08 -8.39
CA ASP A 102 14.74 0.18 -9.20
C ASP A 102 14.44 -0.20 -10.66
N THR A 103 14.12 0.81 -11.47
CA THR A 103 13.82 0.67 -12.89
C THR A 103 15.05 0.85 -13.79
N GLY A 104 16.25 1.00 -13.20
CA GLY A 104 17.52 0.93 -13.92
C GLY A 104 17.82 2.06 -14.91
N ALA A 105 17.10 3.18 -14.92
CA ALA A 105 17.35 4.26 -15.90
C ALA A 105 17.19 5.70 -15.40
N ASP A 106 16.54 5.99 -14.28
CA ASP A 106 16.41 7.36 -13.77
C ASP A 106 16.34 7.36 -12.24
N SER A 107 17.39 7.86 -11.59
CA SER A 107 17.42 8.11 -10.14
C SER A 107 16.44 9.20 -9.68
N ASP A 108 15.77 9.87 -10.63
CA ASP A 108 14.76 10.92 -10.40
C ASP A 108 13.32 10.46 -10.69
N ALA A 109 13.07 9.15 -10.84
CA ALA A 109 11.73 8.63 -11.03
C ALA A 109 10.81 8.98 -9.85
N SER A 110 9.63 9.53 -10.17
CA SER A 110 8.60 9.88 -9.20
C SER A 110 7.40 8.96 -9.34
N TYR A 111 6.88 8.49 -8.21
CA TYR A 111 5.82 7.50 -8.13
C TYR A 111 4.52 8.13 -7.59
N ALA A 112 3.39 7.61 -8.06
CA ALA A 112 2.08 7.85 -7.46
C ALA A 112 1.68 6.61 -6.66
N VAL A 113 1.57 6.74 -5.35
CA VAL A 113 1.17 5.65 -4.44
C VAL A 113 -0.33 5.77 -4.17
N ARG A 114 -1.07 4.70 -4.46
CA ARG A 114 -2.53 4.65 -4.34
C ARG A 114 -2.95 3.38 -3.64
N SER A 115 -3.89 3.49 -2.70
CA SER A 115 -4.52 2.31 -2.11
C SER A 115 -5.51 1.66 -3.07
N SER A 116 -5.41 0.33 -3.17
CA SER A 116 -6.33 -0.56 -3.86
C SER A 116 -6.85 -1.54 -2.81
N ALA A 117 -8.10 -1.39 -2.37
CA ALA A 117 -8.68 -2.37 -1.46
C ALA A 117 -9.34 -3.51 -2.25
N THR A 118 -9.28 -4.72 -1.69
CA THR A 118 -9.88 -5.93 -2.27
C THR A 118 -11.40 -5.95 -2.18
N ALA A 119 -12.00 -5.09 -1.35
CA ALA A 119 -13.43 -5.02 -1.10
C ALA A 119 -14.14 -3.88 -1.84
N GLU A 120 -13.43 -3.09 -2.68
CA GLU A 120 -14.04 -1.98 -3.45
C GLU A 120 -15.13 -2.44 -4.44
N ASP A 121 -15.17 -3.73 -4.76
CA ASP A 121 -16.12 -4.33 -5.70
C ASP A 121 -17.29 -5.06 -5.04
N PHE A 122 -17.49 -4.94 -3.71
CA PHE A 122 -18.73 -5.42 -3.10
C PHE A 122 -19.90 -4.48 -3.45
N PRO A 123 -21.06 -5.00 -3.93
CA PRO A 123 -22.21 -4.19 -4.34
C PRO A 123 -22.76 -3.24 -3.26
N THR A 124 -22.40 -3.48 -1.99
CA THR A 124 -22.89 -2.78 -0.80
C THR A 124 -21.85 -1.88 -0.12
N ALA A 125 -20.61 -1.82 -0.62
CA ALA A 125 -19.53 -1.08 0.04
C ALA A 125 -18.97 0.01 -0.87
N SER A 126 -19.29 1.28 -0.57
CA SER A 126 -18.67 2.44 -1.20
C SER A 126 -17.65 3.03 -0.21
N PHE A 127 -16.36 2.92 -0.53
CA PHE A 127 -15.27 3.48 0.27
C PHE A 127 -14.82 4.87 -0.24
N ALA A 128 -15.74 5.62 -0.85
CA ALA A 128 -15.44 6.94 -1.39
C ALA A 128 -14.91 7.89 -0.29
N GLY A 129 -13.68 8.38 -0.46
CA GLY A 129 -13.05 9.33 0.46
C GLY A 129 -12.23 8.71 1.60
N GLN A 130 -12.13 7.38 1.70
CA GLN A 130 -11.33 6.69 2.73
C GLN A 130 -9.90 6.32 2.27
N HIS A 131 -9.54 6.66 1.04
CA HIS A 131 -8.33 6.19 0.38
C HIS A 131 -7.35 7.35 0.18
N GLU A 132 -6.16 7.24 0.78
CA GLU A 132 -5.09 8.21 0.59
C GLU A 132 -4.39 8.00 -0.78
N THR A 133 -4.06 9.10 -1.45
CA THR A 133 -3.24 9.12 -2.67
C THR A 133 -2.05 10.03 -2.43
N PHE A 134 -0.85 9.51 -2.65
CA PHE A 134 0.39 10.28 -2.58
C PHE A 134 0.96 10.45 -3.99
N LEU A 135 1.35 11.67 -4.33
CA LEU A 135 1.92 12.00 -5.65
C LEU A 135 3.36 12.49 -5.48
N GLY A 136 4.22 12.19 -6.46
CA GLY A 136 5.60 12.70 -6.48
C GLY A 136 6.53 12.02 -5.46
N VAL A 137 6.26 10.76 -5.12
CA VAL A 137 7.08 9.99 -4.18
C VAL A 137 8.37 9.59 -4.87
N SER A 138 9.52 10.03 -4.36
CA SER A 138 10.82 9.67 -4.94
C SER A 138 11.22 8.25 -4.54
N GLY A 139 11.69 7.45 -5.50
CA GLY A 139 12.18 6.08 -5.27
C GLY A 139 13.60 6.00 -4.72
N ALA A 140 14.09 7.03 -4.02
CA ALA A 140 15.49 7.06 -3.57
C ALA A 140 15.80 5.84 -2.68
N PRO A 141 17.04 5.29 -2.73
CA PRO A 141 17.45 4.11 -1.96
C PRO A 141 17.41 4.30 -0.44
N CYS A 142 17.06 5.50 0.02
CA CYS A 142 16.97 5.90 1.42
C CYS A 142 15.50 5.95 1.88
N GLY A 143 14.80 4.81 1.84
CA GLY A 143 13.47 4.66 2.42
C GLY A 143 12.35 5.47 1.73
N LEU A 144 11.14 4.92 1.76
CA LEU A 144 9.96 5.56 1.18
C LEU A 144 9.55 6.79 2.01
N ALA A 145 10.10 7.97 1.72
CA ALA A 145 9.69 9.22 2.35
C ALA A 145 8.41 9.77 1.67
N LEU A 146 7.24 9.37 2.17
CA LEU A 146 5.94 9.94 1.78
C LEU A 146 5.80 11.33 2.40
N THR A 147 6.36 12.37 1.77
CA THR A 147 6.07 13.76 2.16
C THR A 147 5.52 14.55 0.99
N SER A 148 4.36 15.16 1.21
CA SER A 148 3.85 16.22 0.34
C SER A 148 4.76 17.45 0.50
N GLY A 149 5.82 17.51 -0.30
CA GLY A 149 6.71 18.67 -0.41
C GLY A 149 7.74 18.85 0.71
N GLY A 150 8.60 17.84 0.95
CA GLY A 150 9.72 17.96 1.89
C GLY A 150 10.99 17.28 1.38
N ARG A 151 12.11 18.01 1.43
CA ARG A 151 13.48 17.53 1.10
C ARG A 151 13.84 16.28 1.91
N CYS A 152 14.65 15.41 1.29
CA CYS A 152 15.30 14.26 1.92
C CYS A 152 16.00 14.68 3.24
N PRO A 153 15.73 14.02 4.38
CA PRO A 153 16.25 14.43 5.68
C PRO A 153 17.70 13.98 5.96
N LEU A 154 18.38 13.29 5.03
CA LEU A 154 19.77 12.86 5.24
C LEU A 154 20.78 13.78 4.51
N PRO A 155 21.88 14.18 5.18
CA PRO A 155 22.87 15.12 4.65
C PRO A 155 23.78 14.55 3.54
N SER A 156 23.57 13.31 3.10
CA SER A 156 24.44 12.61 2.14
C SER A 156 23.90 12.52 0.71
N CYS A 157 22.72 13.07 0.42
CA CYS A 157 22.21 13.23 -0.94
C CYS A 157 22.37 14.70 -1.35
N GLY A 158 23.57 15.06 -1.82
CA GLY A 158 23.89 16.38 -2.37
C GLY A 158 24.25 16.29 -3.84
#